data_AF-A0A972HHW5-F1
#
_entry.id   AF-A0A972HHW5-F1
#
_cell.length_a   1.000
_cell.length_b   1.000
_cell.length_c   1.000
_cell.angle_alpha   90.00
_cell.angle_beta   90.00
_cell.angle_gamma   90.00
#
_symmetry.space_group_name_H-M   'P 1'
#
loop_
_entity.id
_entity.type
_entity.pdbx_description
1 polymer ?
#
loop_
_entity_poly.entity_id
_entity_poly.type
_entity_poly.pdbx_seq_one_letter_code
_entity_poly.pdbx_strand_id
1 'polypeptide(L)'
;MVIWFVGMSLVLMWVVFRDPAIDHRLVIVGALLPDLVDGPFGQLAIGHTLLFSVGLLFVIMGVTVGHRRLRRRLLAIPIGWFFHLLLAPVWSETSIFWWPALGTSFDDIAILAFDRPIVLTVLLELTGFA
;
A
#
# COMPACT_ATOMS: atom_id res chain seq x y z
N MET A 1 -9.77 5.92 -2.23
CA MET A 1 -10.36 5.33 -1.01
C MET A 1 -9.45 5.60 0.18
N VAL A 2 -9.11 6.86 0.45
CA VAL A 2 -8.09 7.22 1.45
C VAL A 2 -8.53 6.80 2.84
N ILE A 3 -9.78 7.09 3.21
CA ILE A 3 -10.32 6.77 4.55
C ILE A 3 -10.29 5.25 4.81
N TRP A 4 -10.62 4.45 3.81
CA TRP A 4 -10.58 2.99 3.89
C TRP A 4 -9.18 2.46 4.20
N PHE A 5 -8.18 2.84 3.40
CA PHE A 5 -6.81 2.36 3.59
C PHE A 5 -6.21 2.84 4.92
N VAL A 6 -6.48 4.08 5.32
CA VAL A 6 -6.05 4.61 6.62
C VAL A 6 -6.70 3.83 7.76
N GLY A 7 -8.04 3.71 7.75
CA GLY A 7 -8.80 3.06 8.82
C GLY A 7 -8.44 1.60 8.96
N MET A 8 -8.47 0.85 7.86
CA MET A 8 -8.19 -0.59 7.87
C MET A 8 -6.73 -0.90 8.18
N SER A 9 -5.77 -0.07 7.72
CA SER A 9 -4.36 -0.25 8.09
C SER A 9 -4.14 -0.04 9.59
N LEU A 10 -4.83 0.91 10.22
CA LEU A 10 -4.77 1.10 11.67
C LEU A 10 -5.40 -0.08 12.44
N VAL A 11 -6.52 -0.62 11.94
CA VAL A 11 -7.14 -1.82 12.52
C VAL A 11 -6.18 -3.02 12.40
N LEU A 12 -5.63 -3.28 11.21
CA LEU A 12 -4.66 -4.35 11.00
C LEU A 12 -3.41 -4.18 11.87
N MET A 13 -2.90 -2.97 11.96
CA MET A 13 -1.78 -2.61 12.82
C MET A 13 -2.07 -2.97 14.28
N TRP A 14 -3.24 -2.58 14.77
CA TRP A 14 -3.67 -2.85 16.15
C TRP A 14 -3.88 -4.35 16.41
N VAL A 15 -4.49 -5.08 15.47
CA VAL A 15 -4.78 -6.51 15.63
C VAL A 15 -3.51 -7.36 15.55
N VAL A 16 -2.63 -7.08 14.58
CA VAL A 16 -1.47 -7.92 14.24
C VAL A 16 -0.27 -7.65 15.14
N PHE A 17 0.12 -6.38 15.32
CA PHE A 17 1.35 -6.05 16.02
C PHE A 17 1.15 -5.82 17.51
N ARG A 18 0.02 -5.20 17.90
CA ARG A 18 -0.30 -4.84 19.30
C ARG A 18 0.81 -4.08 20.04
N ASP A 19 1.76 -3.50 19.30
CA ASP A 19 2.92 -2.79 19.86
C ASP A 19 2.71 -1.27 19.74
N PRO A 20 2.52 -0.55 20.87
CA PRO A 20 2.35 0.90 20.85
C PRO A 20 3.63 1.65 20.44
N ALA A 21 4.79 0.98 20.41
CA ALA A 21 6.06 1.61 20.01
C ALA A 21 6.18 1.83 18.49
N ILE A 22 5.31 1.21 17.68
CA ILE A 22 5.30 1.40 16.23
C ILE A 22 4.63 2.73 15.89
N ASP A 23 5.28 3.49 15.02
CA ASP A 23 4.78 4.81 14.61
C ASP A 23 3.63 4.65 13.61
N HIS A 24 2.41 4.81 14.11
CA HIS A 24 1.18 4.66 13.34
C HIS A 24 1.10 5.68 12.18
N ARG A 25 1.75 6.85 12.32
CA ARG A 25 1.80 7.85 11.26
C ARG A 25 2.55 7.32 10.04
N LEU A 26 3.64 6.61 10.27
CA LEU A 26 4.44 6.01 9.20
C LEU A 26 3.74 4.82 8.55
N VAL A 27 2.91 4.07 9.30
CA VAL A 27 2.04 3.03 8.73
C VAL A 27 1.01 3.66 7.79
N ILE A 28 0.36 4.74 8.22
CA ILE A 28 -0.60 5.48 7.38
C ILE A 28 0.08 6.00 6.10
N VAL A 29 1.25 6.62 6.25
CA VAL A 29 2.02 7.09 5.08
C VAL A 29 2.34 5.91 4.17
N GLY A 30 2.86 4.81 4.72
CA GLY A 30 3.16 3.60 3.96
C GLY A 30 1.96 3.03 3.21
N ALA A 31 0.78 3.06 3.82
CA ALA A 31 -0.45 2.59 3.21
C ALA A 31 -0.95 3.50 2.08
N LEU A 32 -0.65 4.80 2.09
CA LEU A 32 -1.10 5.72 1.03
C LEU A 32 -0.11 5.85 -0.13
N LEU A 33 1.15 5.43 0.07
CA LEU A 33 2.19 5.56 -0.95
C LEU A 33 1.94 4.77 -2.25
N PRO A 34 1.34 3.57 -2.28
CA PRO A 34 1.15 2.84 -3.54
C PRO A 34 0.29 3.61 -4.53
N ASP A 35 -0.82 4.19 -4.05
CA ASP A 35 -1.70 5.06 -4.85
C ASP A 35 -0.98 6.34 -5.31
N LEU A 36 -0.07 6.88 -4.50
CA LEU A 36 0.74 8.05 -4.88
C LEU A 36 1.81 7.73 -5.93
N VAL A 37 2.38 6.52 -5.89
CA VAL A 37 3.38 6.08 -6.88
C VAL A 37 2.72 5.80 -8.23
N ASP A 38 1.53 5.22 -8.22
CA ASP A 38 0.81 4.87 -9.45
C ASP A 38 -0.07 6.01 -9.97
N GLY A 39 -0.42 6.99 -9.12
CA GLY A 39 -1.24 8.15 -9.45
C GLY A 39 -0.81 8.95 -10.69
N PRO A 40 0.49 9.25 -10.91
CA PRO A 40 0.96 9.92 -12.12
C PRO A 40 0.73 9.14 -13.42
N PHE A 41 0.59 7.82 -13.34
CA PHE A 41 0.36 6.94 -14.49
C PHE A 41 -1.12 6.68 -14.75
N GLY A 42 -2.00 6.97 -13.78
CA GLY A 42 -3.46 6.76 -13.91
C GLY A 42 -3.91 5.30 -13.96
N GLN A 43 -2.98 4.36 -13.82
CA GLN A 43 -3.19 2.92 -13.96
C GLN A 43 -2.49 2.17 -12.83
N LEU A 44 -2.91 0.93 -12.53
CA LEU A 44 -2.15 0.05 -11.65
C LEU A 44 -0.76 -0.19 -12.26
N ALA A 45 0.28 0.19 -11.53
CA ALA A 45 1.66 0.13 -12.00
C ALA A 45 2.54 -0.54 -10.93
N ILE A 46 3.78 -0.06 -10.81
CA ILE A 46 4.83 -0.70 -10.00
C ILE A 46 4.45 -0.68 -8.50
N GLY A 47 3.73 0.35 -8.04
CA GLY A 47 3.38 0.51 -6.63
C GLY A 47 2.48 -0.59 -6.09
N HIS A 48 1.68 -1.20 -6.96
CA HIS A 48 0.78 -2.31 -6.62
C HIS A 48 1.41 -3.70 -6.80
N THR A 49 2.72 -3.78 -7.10
CA THR A 49 3.41 -5.07 -7.25
C THR A 49 3.95 -5.58 -5.90
N LEU A 50 3.93 -6.90 -5.71
CA LEU A 50 4.54 -7.51 -4.52
C LEU A 50 6.06 -7.27 -4.49
N LEU A 51 6.70 -7.33 -5.67
CA LEU A 51 8.13 -7.14 -5.81
C LEU A 51 8.57 -5.76 -5.33
N PHE A 52 7.83 -4.70 -5.66
CA PHE A 52 8.17 -3.35 -5.22
C PHE A 52 8.08 -3.21 -3.69
N SER A 53 7.05 -3.77 -3.08
CA SER A 53 6.86 -3.75 -1.62
C SER A 53 8.00 -4.46 -0.89
N VAL A 54 8.38 -5.64 -1.39
CA VAL A 54 9.53 -6.40 -0.88
C VAL A 54 10.83 -5.65 -1.12
N GLY A 55 11.02 -5.06 -2.30
CA GLY A 55 12.16 -4.22 -2.64
C GLY A 55 12.31 -3.02 -1.71
N LEU A 56 11.21 -2.33 -1.41
CA LEU A 56 11.18 -1.21 -0.46
C LEU A 56 11.62 -1.65 0.95
N LEU A 57 11.15 -2.82 1.40
CA LEU A 57 11.59 -3.40 2.66
C LEU A 57 13.12 -3.66 2.65
N PHE A 58 13.66 -4.26 1.59
CA PHE A 58 15.09 -4.50 1.46
C PHE A 58 15.90 -3.20 1.45
N VAL A 59 15.44 -2.18 0.71
CA VAL A 59 16.08 -0.86 0.67
C VAL A 59 16.13 -0.24 2.06
N ILE A 60 15.02 -0.25 2.80
CA ILE A 60 14.99 0.29 4.16
C ILE A 60 15.90 -0.51 5.09
N MET A 61 15.92 -1.84 4.98
CA MET A 61 16.82 -2.68 5.77
C MET A 61 18.30 -2.41 5.45
N GLY A 62 18.64 -2.20 4.18
CA GLY A 62 19.99 -1.90 3.71
C GLY A 62 20.48 -0.51 4.13
N VAL A 63 19.65 0.53 3.97
CA VAL A 63 20.01 1.92 4.34
C VAL A 63 20.13 2.07 5.86
N THR A 64 19.42 1.26 6.64
CA THR A 64 19.41 1.36 8.11
C THR A 64 20.37 0.40 8.83
N VAL A 65 21.32 -0.19 8.11
CA VAL A 65 22.38 -1.02 8.70
C VAL A 65 23.13 -0.22 9.77
N GLY A 66 23.28 -0.79 10.96
CA GLY A 66 23.89 -0.13 12.13
C GLY A 66 22.97 0.82 12.91
N HIS A 67 21.81 1.22 12.36
CA HIS A 67 20.91 2.19 13.00
C HIS A 67 19.60 1.56 13.51
N ARG A 68 19.69 0.76 14.59
CA ARG A 68 18.55 -0.01 15.14
C ARG A 68 17.30 0.83 15.43
N ARG A 69 17.45 2.04 15.96
CA ARG A 69 16.32 2.93 16.27
C ARG A 69 15.64 3.45 15.01
N LEU A 70 16.42 3.89 14.02
CA LEU A 70 15.91 4.37 12.73
C LEU A 70 15.21 3.24 11.98
N ARG A 71 15.81 2.04 11.95
CA ARG A 71 15.23 0.85 11.33
C ARG A 71 13.85 0.54 11.89
N ARG A 72 13.70 0.52 13.22
CA ARG A 72 12.39 0.29 13.86
C ARG A 72 11.33 1.30 13.44
N ARG A 73 11.69 2.57 13.27
CA ARG A 73 10.75 3.59 12.78
C ARG A 73 10.41 3.40 11.31
N LEU A 74 11.43 3.27 10.44
CA LEU A 74 11.22 3.19 9.00
C LEU A 74 10.52 1.91 8.55
N LEU A 75 10.63 0.81 9.30
CA LEU A 75 9.91 -0.44 9.02
C LEU A 75 8.39 -0.29 9.04
N ALA A 76 7.84 0.73 9.70
CA ALA A 76 6.42 1.05 9.64
C ALA A 76 5.95 1.39 8.21
N ILE A 77 6.83 1.92 7.36
CA ILE A 77 6.49 2.29 5.97
C ILE A 77 6.22 1.03 5.12
N PRO A 78 7.14 0.04 5.01
CA PRO A 78 6.86 -1.23 4.33
C PRO A 78 5.65 -1.95 4.90
N ILE A 79 5.47 -1.92 6.22
CA ILE A 79 4.31 -2.54 6.86
C ILE A 79 3.00 -1.92 6.33
N GLY A 80 2.91 -0.59 6.29
CA GLY A 80 1.77 0.11 5.69
C GLY A 80 1.56 -0.26 4.22
N TRP A 81 2.65 -0.34 3.45
CA TRP A 81 2.58 -0.73 2.04
C TRP A 81 2.00 -2.14 1.84
N PHE A 82 2.45 -3.12 2.65
CA PHE A 82 1.89 -4.47 2.61
C PHE A 82 0.42 -4.50 3.00
N PHE A 83 0.00 -3.69 3.98
CA PHE A 83 -1.42 -3.56 4.31
C PHE A 83 -2.23 -2.99 3.15
N HIS A 84 -1.71 -2.00 2.43
CA HIS A 84 -2.37 -1.50 1.23
C HIS A 84 -2.55 -2.59 0.18
N LEU A 85 -1.50 -3.37 -0.14
CA LEU A 85 -1.62 -4.49 -1.09
C LEU A 85 -2.63 -5.55 -0.65
N LEU A 86 -2.73 -5.80 0.66
CA LEU A 86 -3.66 -6.78 1.21
C LEU A 86 -5.12 -6.28 1.16
N LEU A 87 -5.30 -4.97 1.36
CA LEU A 87 -6.61 -4.31 1.34
C LEU A 87 -7.07 -3.95 -0.08
N ALA A 88 -6.13 -3.75 -0.98
CA ALA A 88 -6.40 -3.54 -2.40
C ALA A 88 -6.76 -4.89 -3.03
N PRO A 89 -7.74 -4.94 -3.94
CA PRO A 89 -8.07 -6.16 -4.67
C PRO A 89 -7.01 -6.54 -5.72
N VAL A 90 -5.79 -6.00 -5.66
CA VAL A 90 -4.71 -6.27 -6.65
C VAL A 90 -4.35 -7.76 -6.75
N TRP A 91 -4.55 -8.53 -5.68
CA TRP A 91 -4.31 -9.97 -5.69
C TRP A 91 -5.25 -10.76 -6.62
N SER A 92 -6.36 -10.17 -7.07
CA SER A 92 -7.18 -10.78 -8.13
C SER A 92 -6.52 -10.67 -9.51
N GLU A 93 -5.68 -9.65 -9.71
CA GLU A 93 -4.92 -9.41 -10.93
C GLU A 93 -3.50 -9.97 -10.81
N THR A 94 -3.41 -11.28 -11.05
CA THR A 94 -2.18 -12.07 -10.85
C THR A 94 -1.00 -11.56 -11.69
N SER A 95 -1.27 -11.01 -12.89
CA SER A 95 -0.24 -10.46 -13.80
C SER A 95 0.46 -9.23 -13.20
N ILE A 96 -0.30 -8.33 -12.56
CA ILE A 96 0.21 -7.13 -11.90
C ILE A 96 0.85 -7.48 -10.56
N PHE A 97 0.15 -8.26 -9.73
CA PHE A 97 0.63 -8.59 -8.39
C PHE A 97 2.00 -9.28 -8.41
N TRP A 98 2.22 -10.18 -9.38
CA TRP A 98 3.46 -10.93 -9.56
C TRP A 98 4.37 -10.36 -10.65
N TRP A 99 4.12 -9.14 -11.14
CA TRP A 99 5.01 -8.51 -12.10
C TRP A 99 6.46 -8.45 -11.55
N PRO A 100 7.49 -8.78 -12.33
CA PRO A 100 7.48 -9.12 -13.77
C PRO A 100 7.43 -10.64 -14.08
N ALA A 101 7.17 -11.50 -13.10
CA ALA A 101 7.26 -12.94 -13.27
C ALA A 101 6.08 -13.56 -14.05
N LEU A 102 4.87 -13.03 -13.86
CA LEU A 102 3.63 -13.53 -14.50
C LEU A 102 2.96 -12.50 -15.42
N GLY A 103 3.58 -11.35 -15.63
CA GLY A 103 3.10 -10.28 -16.50
C GLY A 103 4.27 -9.40 -16.93
N THR A 104 4.26 -8.94 -18.18
CA THR A 104 5.32 -8.06 -18.73
C THR A 104 4.81 -6.65 -19.03
N SER A 105 3.50 -6.50 -19.26
CA SER A 105 2.81 -5.22 -19.38
C SER A 105 2.01 -4.91 -18.11
N PHE A 106 1.92 -3.62 -17.80
CA PHE A 106 0.82 -3.10 -17.00
C PHE A 106 -0.33 -2.94 -17.98
N ASP A 107 -1.33 -3.81 -17.92
CA ASP A 107 -2.57 -3.58 -18.67
C ASP A 107 -3.19 -2.26 -18.22
N ASP A 108 -3.99 -1.61 -19.08
CA ASP A 108 -4.69 -0.34 -18.82
C ASP A 108 -5.82 -0.52 -17.78
N ILE A 109 -5.52 -1.20 -16.67
CA ILE A 109 -6.42 -1.34 -15.54
C ILE A 109 -6.35 -0.02 -14.78
N ALA A 110 -7.35 0.82 -15.03
CA ALA A 110 -7.51 2.08 -14.33
C ALA A 110 -7.58 1.82 -12.82
N ILE A 111 -6.94 2.70 -12.05
CA ILE A 111 -7.11 2.70 -10.60
C ILE A 111 -8.59 3.01 -10.34
N LEU A 112 -9.35 2.03 -9.84
CA LEU A 112 -10.81 2.12 -9.60
C LEU A 112 -11.24 3.38 -8.83
N ALA A 113 -10.34 3.99 -8.06
CA ALA A 113 -10.57 5.23 -7.34
C ALA A 113 -10.67 6.49 -8.25
N PHE A 114 -10.05 6.48 -9.43
CA PHE A 114 -10.02 7.60 -10.38
C PHE A 114 -11.08 7.51 -11.49
N ASP A 115 -11.60 6.31 -11.76
CA ASP A 115 -12.61 6.09 -12.81
C ASP A 115 -14.06 6.29 -12.30
N ARG A 116 -14.27 6.37 -10.98
CA ARG A 116 -15.58 6.56 -10.35
C ARG A 116 -15.90 8.04 -10.10
N PRO A 117 -17.16 8.47 -10.26
CA PRO A 117 -17.57 9.83 -9.92
C PRO A 117 -17.32 10.11 -8.43
N ILE A 118 -16.76 11.27 -8.11
CA ILE A 118 -16.31 11.68 -6.77
C ILE A 118 -17.37 11.43 -5.68
N VAL A 119 -18.65 11.66 -5.98
CA VAL A 119 -19.77 11.43 -5.06
C VAL A 119 -19.89 9.95 -4.67
N LEU A 120 -19.71 9.04 -5.62
CA LEU A 120 -19.72 7.60 -5.39
C LEU A 120 -18.48 7.21 -4.57
N THR A 121 -17.31 7.78 -4.87
CA THR A 121 -16.08 7.56 -4.10
C THR A 121 -16.26 7.97 -2.64
N VAL A 122 -16.85 9.14 -2.37
CA VAL A 122 -17.10 9.61 -1.00
C VAL A 122 -18.12 8.74 -0.27
N LEU A 123 -19.20 8.31 -0.95
CA LEU A 123 -20.19 7.40 -0.36
C LEU A 123 -19.59 6.03 -0.01
N LEU A 124 -18.76 5.49 -0.89
CA LEU A 124 -18.02 4.26 -0.69
C LEU A 124 -17.02 4.39 0.47
N GLU A 125 -16.28 5.51 0.54
CA GLU A 125 -15.38 5.81 1.67
C GLU A 125 -16.12 5.92 3.01
N LEU A 126 -17.34 6.49 3.02
CA LEU A 126 -18.16 6.61 4.24
C LEU A 126 -18.78 5.29 4.68
N THR A 127 -19.12 4.42 3.73
CA THR A 127 -19.75 3.11 4.01
C THR A 127 -18.73 2.00 4.22
N GLY A 128 -17.45 2.25 3.93
CA GLY A 128 -16.38 1.25 4.01
C GLY A 128 -16.47 0.18 2.92
N PHE A 129 -17.10 0.48 1.79
CA PHE A 129 -17.06 -0.39 0.62
C PHE A 129 -15.96 0.11 -0.33
N ALA A 130 -15.05 -0.77 -0.75
CA ALA A 130 -14.02 -0.51 -1.75
C ALA A 130 -14.39 -1.20 -3.08
#